data_AF-A0A1I2LX23-F1
#
_entry.id   AF-A0A1I2LX23-F1
#
_cell.length_a   1.000
_cell.length_b   1.000
_cell.length_c   1.000
_cell.angle_alpha   90.00
_cell.angle_beta   90.00
_cell.angle_gamma   90.00
#
_symmetry.space_group_name_H-M   'P 1'
#
loop_
_entity.id
_entity.type
_entity.pdbx_description
1 polymer ?
#
loop_
_entity_poly.entity_id
_entity_poly.type
_entity_poly.pdbx_seq_one_letter_code
_entity_poly.pdbx_strand_id
1 'polypeptide(L)'
;MFRGKKNKAFHPFNILLFFVHLISFSLLFYLFFSFFWKDTTLNPAFVFIRIATAYGSFVLLKFGLEKIVGNVFNLDPQIDSYLYQKISYRNFIGLILLIPSLIFVYTFTPTAFALYTLLGILVLSNFFSLLLIYRENQNLITGNWFYFILYLCALEIAPYIILYKLITI
;
A
#
# COMPACT_ATOMS: atom_id res chain seq x y z
N MET A 1 20.04 16.36 -13.97
CA MET A 1 19.49 15.03 -13.71
C MET A 1 17.97 15.15 -13.66
N PHE A 2 17.31 14.78 -14.76
CA PHE A 2 15.86 14.82 -15.08
C PHE A 2 14.95 15.78 -14.26
N ARG A 3 15.06 17.09 -14.53
CA ARG A 3 13.97 18.05 -14.33
C ARG A 3 13.02 17.91 -15.52
N GLY A 4 11.88 17.25 -15.36
CA GLY A 4 10.99 16.98 -16.50
C GLY A 4 9.55 16.64 -16.12
N LYS A 5 8.69 17.66 -16.20
CA LYS A 5 7.22 17.65 -16.20
C LYS A 5 6.53 17.37 -14.86
N LYS A 6 5.51 18.18 -14.59
CA LYS A 6 4.55 18.02 -13.49
C LYS A 6 3.89 16.64 -13.65
N ASN A 7 4.44 15.64 -12.97
CA ASN A 7 3.93 14.27 -13.00
C ASN A 7 2.62 14.25 -12.22
N LYS A 8 1.52 14.32 -12.96
CA LYS A 8 0.18 14.12 -12.40
C LYS A 8 0.11 12.71 -11.83
N ALA A 9 -0.53 12.53 -10.68
CA ALA A 9 -0.76 11.24 -10.03
C ALA A 9 -1.28 10.16 -11.00
N PHE A 10 -2.08 10.57 -11.98
CA PHE A 10 -2.69 9.73 -13.02
C PHE A 10 -1.80 9.54 -14.26
N HIS A 11 -0.55 9.15 -14.08
CA HIS A 11 0.23 8.65 -15.21
C HIS A 11 -0.20 7.20 -15.54
N PRO A 12 -0.49 6.85 -16.80
CA PRO A 12 -0.96 5.51 -17.17
C PRO A 12 -0.01 4.38 -16.72
N PHE A 13 1.29 4.66 -16.68
CA PHE A 13 2.29 3.74 -16.11
C PHE A 13 2.04 3.41 -14.63
N ASN A 14 1.71 4.41 -13.80
CA ASN A 14 1.41 4.20 -12.39
C ASN A 14 0.10 3.44 -12.19
N ILE A 15 -0.89 3.67 -13.07
CA ILE A 15 -2.15 2.93 -13.06
C ILE A 15 -1.90 1.45 -13.38
N LEU A 16 -1.09 1.15 -14.40
CA LEU A 16 -0.72 -0.23 -14.73
C LEU A 16 -0.01 -0.91 -13.56
N LEU A 17 1.01 -0.25 -13.00
CA LEU A 17 1.76 -0.78 -11.86
C LEU A 17 0.91 -0.93 -10.59
N PHE A 18 -0.14 -0.12 -10.45
CA PHE A 18 -1.10 -0.25 -9.36
C PHE A 18 -1.87 -1.57 -9.42
N PHE A 19 -2.27 -2.02 -10.61
CA PHE A 19 -2.88 -3.34 -10.76
C PHE A 19 -1.92 -4.47 -10.39
N VAL A 20 -0.64 -4.37 -10.78
CA VAL A 20 0.39 -5.34 -10.38
C VAL A 20 0.51 -5.39 -8.86
N HIS A 21 0.58 -4.23 -8.21
CA HIS A 21 0.61 -4.12 -6.76
C HIS A 21 -0.61 -4.75 -6.09
N LEU A 22 -1.82 -4.48 -6.61
CA LEU A 22 -3.06 -5.08 -6.11
C LEU A 22 -3.01 -6.61 -6.18
N ILE A 23 -2.55 -7.16 -7.30
CA ILE A 23 -2.43 -8.62 -7.49
C ILE A 23 -1.42 -9.20 -6.49
N SER A 24 -0.22 -8.61 -6.39
CA SER A 24 0.83 -9.09 -5.48
C SER A 24 0.39 -9.11 -4.01
N PHE A 25 -0.20 -8.02 -3.53
CA PHE A 25 -0.67 -7.94 -2.14
C PHE A 25 -1.83 -8.90 -1.88
N SER A 26 -2.77 -9.02 -2.83
CA SER A 26 -3.89 -9.97 -2.69
C SER A 26 -3.41 -11.41 -2.64
N LEU A 27 -2.39 -11.75 -3.44
CA LEU A 27 -1.79 -13.08 -3.46
C LEU A 27 -1.08 -13.39 -2.13
N LEU A 28 -0.35 -12.43 -1.58
CA LEU A 28 0.25 -12.55 -0.25
C LEU A 28 -0.81 -12.77 0.82
N PHE A 29 -1.87 -11.96 0.87
CA PHE A 29 -2.95 -12.16 1.84
C PHE A 29 -3.65 -13.52 1.69
N TYR A 30 -3.82 -13.99 0.45
CA TYR A 30 -4.34 -15.32 0.18
C TYR A 30 -3.43 -16.43 0.70
N LEU A 31 -2.10 -16.30 0.55
CA LEU A 31 -1.12 -17.24 1.11
C LEU A 31 -1.16 -17.28 2.65
N PHE A 32 -1.32 -16.13 3.28
CA PHE A 32 -1.53 -16.06 4.73
C PHE A 32 -2.84 -16.76 5.13
N PHE A 33 -3.94 -16.45 4.44
CA PHE A 33 -5.23 -17.05 4.74
C PHE A 33 -5.21 -18.58 4.58
N SER A 34 -4.63 -19.11 3.50
CA SER A 34 -4.54 -20.55 3.26
C SER A 34 -3.61 -21.28 4.24
N PHE A 35 -2.60 -20.59 4.78
CA PHE A 35 -1.72 -21.14 5.81
C PHE A 35 -2.41 -21.25 7.18
N PHE A 36 -3.14 -20.21 7.61
CA PHE A 36 -3.80 -20.17 8.92
C PHE A 36 -5.16 -20.90 8.94
N TRP A 37 -5.93 -20.82 7.86
CA TRP A 37 -7.22 -21.49 7.71
C TRP A 37 -7.13 -22.62 6.69
N LYS A 38 -6.72 -23.79 7.17
CA LYS A 38 -6.51 -24.99 6.36
C LYS A 38 -7.81 -25.66 5.88
N ASP A 39 -8.93 -25.38 6.55
CA ASP A 39 -10.22 -26.08 6.38
C ASP A 39 -11.35 -25.19 5.83
N THR A 40 -11.06 -24.29 4.87
CA THR A 40 -12.16 -23.62 4.17
C THR A 40 -12.67 -24.49 3.02
N THR A 41 -13.92 -24.96 3.14
CA THR A 41 -14.70 -25.61 2.06
C THR A 41 -15.07 -24.66 0.91
N LEU A 42 -14.61 -23.40 0.97
CA LEU A 42 -14.90 -22.36 0.00
C LEU A 42 -13.96 -22.46 -1.21
N ASN A 43 -14.50 -22.19 -2.40
CA ASN A 43 -13.71 -22.16 -3.63
C ASN A 43 -12.54 -21.16 -3.52
N PRO A 44 -11.28 -21.57 -3.80
CA PRO A 44 -10.10 -20.74 -3.60
C PRO A 44 -10.13 -19.47 -4.47
N ALA A 45 -10.67 -19.56 -5.68
CA ALA A 45 -10.86 -18.42 -6.56
C ALA A 45 -11.82 -17.36 -5.96
N PHE A 46 -12.87 -17.80 -5.27
CA PHE A 46 -13.84 -16.90 -4.65
C PHE A 46 -13.22 -16.16 -3.45
N VAL A 47 -12.44 -16.88 -2.63
CA VAL A 47 -11.69 -16.27 -1.52
C VAL A 47 -10.70 -15.23 -2.04
N PHE A 48 -9.94 -15.54 -3.09
CA PHE A 48 -9.00 -14.60 -3.71
C PHE A 48 -9.71 -13.34 -4.23
N ILE A 49 -10.82 -13.47 -4.97
CA ILE A 49 -11.56 -12.31 -5.49
C ILE A 49 -12.11 -11.44 -4.36
N ARG A 50 -12.60 -12.04 -3.26
CA ARG A 50 -13.07 -11.28 -2.08
C ARG A 50 -11.93 -10.50 -1.43
N ILE A 51 -10.76 -11.12 -1.25
CA ILE A 51 -9.58 -10.45 -0.69
C ILE A 51 -9.13 -9.30 -1.60
N ALA A 52 -9.05 -9.55 -2.91
CA ALA A 52 -8.61 -8.56 -3.89
C ALA A 52 -9.56 -7.36 -3.99
N THR A 53 -10.87 -7.59 -3.99
CA THR A 53 -11.87 -6.53 -4.01
C THR A 53 -11.91 -5.72 -2.71
N ALA A 54 -11.81 -6.39 -1.55
CA ALA A 54 -11.72 -5.73 -0.25
C ALA A 54 -10.44 -4.86 -0.16
N TYR A 55 -9.29 -5.40 -0.52
CA TYR A 55 -8.03 -4.65 -0.52
C TYR A 55 -8.05 -3.49 -1.52
N GLY A 56 -8.52 -3.73 -2.75
CA GLY A 56 -8.61 -2.70 -3.78
C GLY A 56 -9.52 -1.54 -3.39
N SER A 57 -10.71 -1.84 -2.88
CA SER A 57 -11.65 -0.80 -2.41
C SER A 57 -11.07 0.03 -1.26
N PHE A 58 -10.40 -0.61 -0.29
CA PHE A 58 -9.74 0.09 0.81
C PHE A 58 -8.64 1.04 0.30
N VAL A 59 -7.82 0.60 -0.63
CA VAL A 59 -6.74 1.44 -1.19
C VAL A 59 -7.29 2.60 -2.01
N LEU A 60 -8.33 2.38 -2.82
CA LEU A 60 -8.98 3.43 -3.59
C LEU A 60 -9.67 4.47 -2.70
N LEU A 61 -10.35 4.03 -1.64
CA LEU A 61 -10.99 4.91 -0.68
C LEU A 61 -9.94 5.79 0.03
N LYS A 62 -8.83 5.18 0.47
CA LYS A 62 -7.71 5.92 1.07
C LYS A 62 -7.16 6.97 0.10
N PHE A 63 -6.87 6.60 -1.15
CA PHE A 63 -6.38 7.53 -2.17
C PHE A 63 -7.36 8.69 -2.44
N GLY A 64 -8.66 8.40 -2.51
CA GLY A 64 -9.70 9.42 -2.69
C GLY A 64 -9.72 10.45 -1.55
N LEU A 65 -9.63 9.99 -0.31
CA LEU A 65 -9.57 10.89 0.85
C LEU A 65 -8.29 11.75 0.85
N GLU A 66 -7.13 11.17 0.50
CA GLU A 66 -5.88 11.92 0.37
C GLU A 66 -6.00 13.07 -0.66
N LYS A 67 -6.70 12.80 -1.78
CA LYS A 67 -6.91 13.82 -2.83
C LYS A 67 -7.92 14.90 -2.42
N ILE A 68 -8.99 14.54 -1.71
CA ILE A 68 -9.97 15.51 -1.18
C ILE A 68 -9.29 16.45 -0.19
N VAL A 69 -8.50 15.91 0.73
CA VAL A 69 -7.71 16.72 1.69
C VAL A 69 -6.83 17.70 0.94
N GLY A 70 -6.14 17.26 -0.12
CA GLY A 70 -5.27 18.16 -0.90
C GLY A 70 -5.99 19.33 -1.56
N ASN A 71 -7.21 19.10 -2.04
CA ASN A 71 -8.06 20.12 -2.63
C ASN A 71 -8.61 21.10 -1.57
N VAL A 72 -9.08 20.60 -0.42
CA VAL A 72 -9.64 21.44 0.66
C VAL A 72 -8.60 22.45 1.18
N PHE A 73 -7.33 22.06 1.22
CA PHE A 73 -6.26 22.93 1.73
C PHE A 73 -5.55 23.74 0.64
N ASN A 74 -5.99 23.72 -0.62
CA ASN A 74 -5.33 24.38 -1.76
C ASN A 74 -3.84 24.03 -1.91
N LEU A 75 -3.46 22.80 -1.51
CA LEU A 75 -2.09 22.28 -1.60
C LEU A 75 -1.96 21.21 -2.69
N ASP A 76 -2.89 21.21 -3.66
CA ASP A 76 -2.94 20.27 -4.78
C ASP A 76 -1.60 19.99 -5.46
N PRO A 77 -0.77 20.99 -5.85
CA PRO A 77 0.45 20.69 -6.59
C PRO A 77 1.53 20.02 -5.71
N GLN A 78 1.59 20.33 -4.42
CA GLN A 78 2.54 19.70 -3.49
C GLN A 78 2.08 18.29 -3.13
N ILE A 79 0.78 18.14 -2.83
CA ILE A 79 0.17 16.87 -2.46
C ILE A 79 0.17 15.90 -3.64
N ASP A 80 -0.04 16.35 -4.88
CA ASP A 80 0.04 15.48 -6.06
C ASP A 80 1.44 14.89 -6.29
N SER A 81 2.50 15.66 -6.07
CA SER A 81 3.87 15.16 -6.16
C SER A 81 4.18 14.13 -5.07
N TYR A 82 3.71 14.40 -3.84
CA TYR A 82 3.84 13.48 -2.71
C TYR A 82 3.08 12.17 -2.95
N LEU A 83 1.82 12.24 -3.38
CA LEU A 83 1.01 11.05 -3.71
C LEU A 83 1.61 10.26 -4.88
N TYR A 84 2.11 10.94 -5.91
CA TYR A 84 2.77 10.28 -7.04
C TYR A 84 3.98 9.47 -6.58
N GLN A 85 4.87 10.06 -5.76
CA GLN A 85 6.02 9.35 -5.21
C GLN A 85 5.57 8.17 -4.33
N LYS A 86 4.61 8.40 -3.43
CA LYS A 86 4.08 7.37 -2.53
C LYS A 86 3.53 6.16 -3.27
N ILE A 87 2.72 6.38 -4.31
CA ILE A 87 2.16 5.32 -5.14
C ILE A 87 3.25 4.61 -5.92
N SER A 88 4.17 5.35 -6.52
CA SER A 88 5.25 4.77 -7.31
C SER A 88 6.17 3.86 -6.48
N TYR A 89 6.51 4.26 -5.25
CA TYR A 89 7.29 3.43 -4.32
C TYR A 89 6.52 2.18 -3.88
N ARG A 90 5.24 2.30 -3.48
CA ARG A 90 4.41 1.12 -3.13
C ARG A 90 4.29 0.16 -4.30
N ASN A 91 4.03 0.68 -5.49
CA ASN A 91 3.93 -0.12 -6.71
C ASN A 91 5.23 -0.89 -7.01
N PHE A 92 6.39 -0.26 -6.79
CA PHE A 92 7.68 -0.91 -6.97
C PHE A 92 7.89 -2.05 -5.95
N ILE A 93 7.50 -1.84 -4.68
CA ILE A 93 7.48 -2.92 -3.67
C ILE A 93 6.57 -4.06 -4.13
N GLY A 94 5.36 -3.75 -4.60
CA GLY A 94 4.43 -4.75 -5.12
C GLY A 94 5.01 -5.58 -6.26
N LEU A 95 5.79 -4.97 -7.15
CA LEU A 95 6.46 -5.67 -8.25
C LEU A 95 7.55 -6.62 -7.75
N ILE A 96 8.38 -6.18 -6.80
CA ILE A 96 9.39 -7.04 -6.16
C ILE A 96 8.73 -8.19 -5.41
N LEU A 97 7.61 -7.92 -4.74
CA LEU A 97 6.85 -8.89 -3.95
C LEU A 97 6.19 -9.98 -4.79
N LEU A 98 5.90 -9.71 -6.06
CA LEU A 98 5.24 -10.64 -6.97
C LEU A 98 6.07 -11.92 -7.15
N ILE A 99 7.38 -11.78 -7.33
CA ILE A 99 8.31 -12.89 -7.60
C ILE A 99 8.29 -13.95 -6.48
N PRO A 100 8.59 -13.61 -5.21
CA PRO A 100 8.56 -14.60 -4.14
C PRO A 100 7.14 -15.15 -3.90
N SER A 101 6.11 -14.32 -4.08
CA SER A 101 4.71 -14.75 -3.94
C SER A 101 4.34 -15.85 -4.93
N LEU A 102 4.77 -15.76 -6.19
CA LEU A 102 4.55 -16.80 -7.20
C LEU A 102 5.32 -18.10 -6.87
N ILE A 103 6.55 -17.99 -6.40
CA ILE A 103 7.37 -19.16 -6.01
C ILE A 103 6.69 -19.94 -4.87
N PHE A 104 6.14 -19.24 -3.87
CA PHE A 104 5.42 -19.88 -2.77
C PHE A 104 4.08 -20.51 -3.17
N VAL A 105 3.46 -20.05 -4.26
CA VAL A 105 2.22 -20.68 -4.75
C VAL A 105 2.50 -21.96 -5.54
N TYR A 106 3.54 -21.95 -6.39
CA TYR A 106 3.74 -23.04 -7.36
C TYR A 106 4.77 -24.09 -6.95
N THR A 107 5.79 -23.74 -6.17
CA THR A 107 6.97 -24.61 -6.01
C THR A 107 7.15 -25.12 -4.58
N PHE A 108 6.85 -24.30 -3.58
CA PHE A 108 7.10 -24.63 -2.16
C PHE A 108 5.83 -24.50 -1.33
N THR A 109 5.55 -25.49 -0.48
CA THR A 109 4.54 -25.30 0.57
C THR A 109 5.07 -24.22 1.53
N PRO A 110 4.32 -23.14 1.75
CA PRO A 110 4.80 -22.05 2.58
C PRO A 110 4.95 -22.53 4.03
N THR A 111 6.17 -22.42 4.56
CA THR A 111 6.41 -22.62 5.99
C THR A 111 6.05 -21.35 6.75
N ALA A 112 5.64 -21.47 8.02
CA ALA A 112 5.37 -20.30 8.87
C ALA A 112 6.53 -19.30 8.84
N PHE A 113 7.76 -19.81 8.96
CA PHE A 113 8.96 -18.99 8.96
C PHE A 113 9.12 -18.19 7.65
N ALA A 114 8.90 -18.80 6.49
CA ALA A 114 9.01 -18.12 5.20
C ALA A 114 7.95 -17.02 5.00
N LEU A 115 6.72 -17.24 5.48
CA LEU A 115 5.68 -16.21 5.43
C LEU A 115 6.00 -15.04 6.37
N TYR A 116 6.45 -15.32 7.59
CA TYR A 116 6.82 -14.27 8.55
C TYR A 116 8.04 -13.46 8.09
N THR A 117 9.06 -14.08 7.49
CA THR A 117 10.21 -13.34 6.94
C THR A 117 9.79 -12.43 5.79
N LEU A 118 8.93 -12.92 4.89
CA LEU A 118 8.41 -12.12 3.78
C LEU A 118 7.55 -10.94 4.27
N LEU A 119 6.73 -11.14 5.29
CA LEU A 119 5.98 -10.06 5.94
C LEU A 119 6.90 -9.06 6.65
N GLY A 120 7.95 -9.53 7.33
CA GLY A 120 8.96 -8.66 7.95
C GLY A 120 9.67 -7.77 6.93
N ILE A 121 10.12 -8.34 5.80
CA ILE A 121 10.75 -7.59 4.71
C ILE A 121 9.78 -6.54 4.14
N LEU A 122 8.50 -6.91 3.97
CA LEU A 122 7.47 -6.01 3.47
C LEU A 122 7.26 -4.82 4.43
N VAL A 123 7.15 -5.07 5.73
CA VAL A 123 6.99 -4.01 6.74
C VAL A 123 8.20 -3.07 6.76
N LEU A 124 9.42 -3.62 6.76
CA LEU A 124 10.66 -2.84 6.72
C LEU A 124 10.76 -1.98 5.46
N SER A 125 10.43 -2.55 4.30
CA SER A 125 10.46 -1.83 3.02
C SER A 125 9.43 -0.69 2.96
N ASN A 126 8.23 -0.90 3.53
CA ASN A 126 7.23 0.16 3.66
C ASN A 126 7.70 1.28 4.59
N PHE A 127 8.30 0.94 5.74
CA PHE A 127 8.84 1.93 6.67
C PHE A 127 9.98 2.75 6.03
N PHE A 128 10.90 2.08 5.34
CA PHE A 128 12.00 2.73 4.63
C PHE A 128 11.49 3.66 3.51
N SER A 129 10.49 3.23 2.75
CA SER A 129 9.87 4.07 1.71
C SER A 129 9.23 5.33 2.31
N LEU A 130 8.56 5.21 3.46
CA LEU A 130 7.98 6.36 4.15
C LEU A 130 9.06 7.34 4.63
N LEU A 131 10.19 6.84 5.16
CA LEU A 131 11.33 7.67 5.54
C LEU A 131 11.97 8.39 4.34
N LEU A 132 12.13 7.71 3.20
CA LEU A 132 12.67 8.31 1.98
C LEU A 132 11.76 9.43 1.45
N ILE A 133 10.46 9.16 1.36
CA ILE A 133 9.48 10.15 0.90
C ILE A 133 9.46 11.36 1.85
N TYR A 134 9.52 11.11 3.17
CA TYR A 134 9.62 12.18 4.16
C TYR A 134 10.88 13.02 3.94
N ARG A 135 12.04 12.38 3.76
CA ARG A 135 13.33 13.06 3.57
C ARG A 135 13.36 13.93 2.32
N GLU A 136 12.85 13.44 1.20
CA GLU A 136 12.79 14.17 -0.07
C GLU A 136 11.83 15.38 -0.02
N ASN A 137 10.77 15.30 0.78
CA ASN A 137 9.75 16.34 0.87
C ASN A 137 9.85 17.19 2.15
N GLN A 138 10.97 17.13 2.90
CA GLN A 138 11.15 17.87 4.15
C GLN A 138 10.87 19.37 4.00
N ASN A 139 11.37 19.99 2.92
CA ASN A 139 11.18 21.42 2.68
C ASN A 139 9.72 21.83 2.40
N LEU A 140 8.92 20.92 1.85
CA LEU A 140 7.49 21.15 1.63
C LEU A 140 6.69 20.94 2.91
N ILE A 141 7.13 20.00 3.75
CA ILE A 141 6.49 19.67 5.02
C ILE A 141 6.77 20.76 6.06
N THR A 142 8.01 21.26 6.17
CA THR A 142 8.42 22.33 7.13
C THR A 142 7.61 23.62 7.00
N GLY A 143 7.14 23.97 5.80
CA GLY A 143 6.26 25.12 5.60
C GLY A 143 4.86 24.96 6.22
N ASN A 144 4.37 23.73 6.40
CA ASN A 144 3.00 23.39 6.78
C ASN A 144 2.94 22.21 7.78
N TRP A 145 3.81 22.21 8.80
CA TRP A 145 3.99 21.06 9.72
C TRP A 145 2.71 20.57 10.39
N PHE A 146 1.84 21.49 10.81
CA PHE A 146 0.59 21.15 11.49
C PHE A 146 -0.37 20.36 10.57
N TYR A 147 -0.43 20.72 9.29
CA TYR A 147 -1.26 20.02 8.30
C TYR A 147 -0.74 18.61 8.00
N PHE A 148 0.59 18.44 7.98
CA PHE A 148 1.20 17.12 7.80
C PHE A 148 0.91 16.19 8.98
N ILE A 149 0.96 16.71 10.21
CA ILE A 149 0.60 15.96 11.42
C ILE A 149 -0.89 15.56 11.37
N LEU A 150 -1.78 16.49 11.03
CA LEU A 150 -3.21 16.20 10.90
C LEU A 150 -3.48 15.12 9.86
N TYR A 151 -2.79 15.18 8.71
CA TYR A 151 -2.84 14.16 7.66
C TYR A 151 -2.38 12.78 8.15
N LEU A 152 -1.20 12.69 8.77
CA LEU A 152 -0.66 11.42 9.29
C LEU A 152 -1.57 10.81 10.35
N CYS A 153 -2.04 11.62 11.30
CA CYS A 153 -2.91 11.17 12.36
C CYS A 153 -4.29 10.71 11.85
N ALA A 154 -4.93 11.50 10.98
CA ALA A 154 -6.30 11.23 10.55
C ALA A 154 -6.40 10.12 9.50
N LEU A 155 -5.45 10.02 8.57
CA LEU A 155 -5.60 9.16 7.39
C LEU A 155 -4.65 7.96 7.36
N GLU A 156 -3.54 8.05 8.08
CA GLU A 156 -2.61 6.93 8.23
C GLU A 156 -2.81 6.19 9.54
N ILE A 157 -2.82 6.88 10.68
CA ILE A 157 -2.85 6.24 12.00
C ILE A 157 -4.27 5.82 12.41
N ALA A 158 -5.28 6.68 12.22
CA ALA A 158 -6.66 6.40 12.62
C ALA A 158 -7.25 5.07 12.08
N PRO A 159 -7.10 4.69 10.79
CA PRO A 159 -7.63 3.42 10.30
C PRO A 159 -6.98 2.19 10.96
N TYR A 160 -5.70 2.25 11.36
CA TYR A 160 -5.08 1.15 12.12
C TYR A 160 -5.66 1.03 13.53
N ILE A 161 -5.95 2.16 14.19
CA ILE A 161 -6.59 2.17 15.52
C ILE A 161 -8.00 1.57 15.43
N ILE A 162 -8.76 1.92 14.39
CA ILE A 162 -10.12 1.37 14.16
C ILE A 162 -10.04 -0.15 13.93
N LEU A 163 -9.11 -0.62 13.09
CA LEU A 163 -8.88 -2.05 12.84
C LEU A 163 -8.49 -2.81 14.10
N TYR A 164 -7.57 -2.27 14.90
CA TYR A 164 -7.16 -2.88 16.16
C TYR A 164 -8.34 -3.03 17.13
N LYS A 165 -9.18 -1.98 17.23
CA LYS A 165 -10.36 -2.02 18.09
C LYS A 165 -11.39 -3.04 17.59
N LEU A 166 -11.57 -3.19 16.28
CA LEU A 166 -12.49 -4.16 15.69
C LEU A 166 -12.05 -5.62 15.89
N ILE A 167 -10.74 -5.90 15.86
CA ILE A 167 -10.20 -7.26 16.05
C ILE A 167 -10.20 -7.68 17.53
N THR A 168 -10.06 -6.71 18.44
CA THR A 168 -9.96 -6.97 19.89
C THR A 168 -11.33 -7.06 20.59
N ILE A 169 -12.40 -6.58 19.94
CA ILE A 169 -13.80 -6.65 20.40
C ILE A 169 -14.44 -7.96 19.94
#